data_AF-A0A934L0V2-F1
#
_entry.id   AF-A0A934L0V2-F1
#
_cell.length_a   1.000
_cell.length_b   1.000
_cell.length_c   1.000
_cell.angle_alpha   90.00
_cell.angle_beta   90.00
_cell.angle_gamma   90.00
#
_symmetry.space_group_name_H-M   'P 1'
#
loop_
_entity.id
_entity.type
_entity.pdbx_description
1 polymer ?
#
loop_
_entity_poly.entity_id
_entity_poly.type
_entity_poly.pdbx_seq_one_letter_code
_entity_poly.pdbx_strand_id
1 'polypeptide(L)' 'MEYRRVVLGIGNPGSEYEDTRHNAGFVVLDRLAARAGVIFRRI' A
#
# COMPACT_ATOMS: atom_id res chain seq x y z
N MET A 1 16.36 8.70 21.79
CA MET A 1 15.62 9.40 20.73
C MET A 1 14.78 8.36 20.01
N GLU A 2 13.46 8.50 20.01
CA GLU A 2 12.55 7.59 19.30
C GLU A 2 12.22 8.17 17.92
N TYR A 3 12.28 7.35 16.88
CA TYR A 3 11.93 7.75 15.52
C TYR A 3 10.67 7.03 15.10
N ARG A 4 9.61 7.80 14.82
CA ARG A 4 8.44 7.27 14.12
C ARG A 4 8.70 7.26 12.62
N ARG A 5 8.23 6.21 11.95
CA ARG A 5 8.34 6.04 10.50
C ARG A 5 6.95 5.80 9.94
N VAL A 6 6.72 6.32 8.75
CA VAL A 6 5.50 6.11 7.97
C VAL A 6 5.92 5.66 6.58
N VAL A 7 5.20 4.69 6.04
CA VAL A 7 5.33 4.23 4.65
C VAL A 7 4.00 4.49 3.98
N LEU A 8 4.04 5.12 2.80
CA LEU A 8 2.86 5.47 2.02
C LEU A 8 2.98 4.85 0.62
N GLY A 9 1.89 4.28 0.11
CA GLY A 9 1.76 3.83 -1.27
C GLY A 9 0.81 4.79 -1.98
N ILE A 10 1.27 5.45 -3.04
CA ILE A 10 0.44 6.32 -3.87
C ILE A 10 -0.28 5.46 -4.92
N GLY A 11 -1.55 5.78 -5.18
CA GLY A 11 -2.40 5.11 -6.15
C GLY A 11 -3.79 5.75 -6.21
N ASN A 12 -4.60 5.29 -7.15
CA ASN A 12 -6.01 5.67 -7.31
C ASN A 12 -6.92 4.49 -6.90
N PRO A 13 -7.99 4.74 -6.11
CA PRO A 13 -8.99 3.72 -5.79
C PRO A 13 -9.97 3.51 -6.95
N GLY A 14 -10.50 2.29 -7.09
CA GLY A 14 -11.44 1.91 -8.14
C GLY A 14 -10.88 0.81 -9.04
N SER A 15 -11.74 -0.09 -9.52
CA SER A 15 -11.31 -1.24 -10.35
C SER A 15 -10.75 -0.80 -11.69
N GLU A 16 -11.12 0.38 -12.18
CA GLU A 16 -10.59 0.98 -13.41
C GLU A 16 -9.10 1.34 -13.32
N TYR A 17 -8.52 1.40 -12.12
CA TYR A 17 -7.11 1.77 -11.91
C TYR A 17 -6.20 0.61 -11.50
N GLU A 18 -6.74 -0.59 -11.27
CA GLU A 18 -6.01 -1.74 -10.69
C GLU A 18 -4.71 -2.08 -11.44
N ASP A 19 -4.75 -2.08 -12.77
CA ASP A 19 -3.60 -2.44 -13.62
C ASP A 19 -2.83 -1.23 -14.18
N THR A 20 -3.00 -0.06 -13.59
CA THR A 20 -2.25 1.14 -14.00
C THR A 20 -0.90 1.23 -13.30
N ARG A 21 0.15 1.69 -14.00
CA ARG A 21 1.48 1.92 -13.39
C ARG A 21 1.43 2.89 -12.21
N HIS A 22 0.40 3.76 -12.13
CA HIS A 22 0.20 4.68 -11.04
C HIS A 22 -0.05 3.96 -9.70
N ASN A 23 -0.59 2.75 -9.72
CA ASN A 23 -0.88 1.95 -8.52
C ASN A 23 0.29 1.07 -8.05
N ALA A 24 1.50 1.28 -8.58
CA ALA A 24 2.68 0.53 -8.13
C ALA A 24 2.92 0.68 -6.61
N GLY A 25 2.58 1.85 -6.03
CA GLY A 25 2.66 2.07 -4.59
C GLY A 25 1.73 1.16 -3.78
N PHE A 26 0.49 0.97 -4.23
CA PHE A 26 -0.46 0.05 -3.60
C PHE A 26 0.02 -1.40 -3.70
N VAL A 27 0.48 -1.83 -4.88
CA VAL A 27 1.02 -3.19 -5.08
C VAL A 27 2.21 -3.49 -4.16
N VAL A 28 3.10 -2.52 -3.96
CA VAL A 28 4.24 -2.66 -3.02
C VAL A 28 3.74 -2.79 -1.59
N LEU A 29 2.77 -1.98 -1.18
CA LEU A 29 2.18 -2.04 0.15
C LEU A 29 1.49 -3.39 0.43
N ASP A 30 0.76 -3.94 -0.54
CA ASP A 30 0.13 -5.27 -0.39
C ASP A 30 1.18 -6.38 -0.20
N ARG A 31 2.26 -6.35 -0.99
CA ARG A 31 3.37 -7.31 -0.85
C ARG A 31 4.09 -7.15 0.48
N LEU A 32 4.28 -5.92 0.95
CA LEU A 32 4.92 -5.64 2.22
C LEU A 32 4.04 -6.13 3.39
N ALA A 33 2.74 -5.86 3.33
CA ALA A 33 1.77 -6.32 4.33
C ALA A 33 1.73 -7.86 4.40
N ALA A 34 1.69 -8.53 3.24
CA ALA A 34 1.75 -9.99 3.15
C ALA A 34 3.05 -10.56 3.76
N ARG A 35 4.20 -9.94 3.49
CA ARG A 35 5.50 -10.35 4.06
C ARG A 35 5.58 -10.10 5.57
N ALA A 36 4.94 -9.04 6.06
CA ALA A 36 4.91 -8.68 7.47
C ALA A 36 3.80 -9.39 8.27
N GLY A 37 2.90 -10.12 7.61
CA GLY A 37 1.77 -10.79 8.26
C GLY A 37 0.73 -9.81 8.82
N VAL A 38 0.59 -8.63 8.22
CA VAL A 38 -0.39 -7.61 8.62
C VAL A 38 -1.47 -7.45 7.57
N ILE A 39 -2.66 -6.98 7.98
CA ILE A 39 -3.79 -6.73 7.09
C ILE A 39 -4.16 -5.26 7.10
N PHE A 40 -4.52 -4.72 5.94
CA PHE A 40 -5.07 -3.38 5.85
C PHE A 40 -6.49 -3.33 6.40
N ARG A 41 -6.76 -2.36 7.27
CA ARG A 41 -8.12 -2.01 7.67
C ARG A 41 -8.70 -1.11 6.59
N ARG A 42 -9.79 -1.55 5.95
CA ARG A 42 -10.61 -0.67 5.11
C ARG A 42 -11.46 0.22 6.00
N ILE A 43 -11.45 1.51 5.69
CA ILE A 43 -12.28 2.54 6.33
C ILE A 43 -13.29 3.09 5.32
#